data_AF-A0A8J5FP97-F1
#
_entry.id   AF-A0A8J5FP97-F1
#
_cell.length_a   1.000
_cell.length_b   1.000
_cell.length_c   1.000
_cell.angle_alpha   90.00
_cell.angle_beta   90.00
_cell.angle_gamma   90.00
#
_symmetry.space_group_name_H-M   'P 1'
#
loop_
_entity.id
_entity.type
_entity.pdbx_description
1 polymer ?
#
loop_
_entity_poly.entity_id
_entity_poly.type
_entity_poly.pdbx_seq_one_letter_code
_entity_poly.pdbx_strand_id
1 'polypeptide(L)'
;MSVMKFCGECNNVLYPKENREESILLFACRNCSYQEVAEDSCVYKMEINHSVGERSRLLQDAASDPALPRTRNVRCSNCNHPEAVFFQLRMIVFLI
;
A
#
# COMPACT_ATOMS: atom_id res chain seq x y z
N MET A 1 -4.36 -0.18 8.93
CA MET A 1 -3.60 -0.80 7.81
C MET A 1 -2.87 -1.97 8.43
N SER A 2 -3.11 -3.20 7.98
CA SER A 2 -2.38 -4.36 8.51
C SER A 2 -0.95 -4.33 7.96
N VAL A 3 0.00 -3.98 8.81
CA VAL A 3 1.44 -3.97 8.50
C VAL A 3 2.05 -5.24 9.08
N MET A 4 2.85 -5.97 8.30
CA MET A 4 3.57 -7.14 8.81
C MET A 4 4.58 -6.71 9.87
N LYS A 5 4.49 -7.30 11.07
CA LYS A 5 5.40 -7.05 12.17
C LYS A 5 6.48 -8.14 12.28
N PHE A 6 7.69 -7.74 12.66
CA PHE A 6 8.85 -8.62 12.81
C PHE A 6 9.35 -8.61 14.25
N CYS A 7 9.84 -9.76 14.71
CA CYS A 7 10.43 -9.91 16.03
C CYS A 7 11.77 -9.15 16.12
N GLY A 8 11.95 -8.33 17.17
CA GLY A 8 13.20 -7.60 17.40
C GLY A 8 14.41 -8.46 17.77
N GLU A 9 14.21 -9.71 18.21
CA GLU A 9 15.31 -10.60 18.60
C GLU A 9 15.82 -11.45 17.44
N CYS A 10 14.91 -12.11 16.71
CA CYS A 10 15.27 -13.11 15.71
C CYS A 10 14.81 -12.76 14.29
N ASN A 11 14.29 -11.54 14.07
CA ASN A 11 13.81 -11.04 12.76
C ASN A 11 12.81 -11.96 12.02
N ASN A 12 12.11 -12.82 12.75
CA ASN A 12 11.05 -13.67 12.20
C ASN A 12 9.71 -12.93 12.26
N VAL A 13 8.80 -13.27 11.35
CA VAL A 13 7.45 -12.70 11.31
C VAL A 13 6.68 -13.04 12.60
N LEU A 14 6.02 -12.04 13.18
CA LEU A 14 5.13 -12.23 14.33
C LEU A 14 3.74 -12.68 13.86
N TYR A 15 3.14 -13.59 14.61
CA TYR A 15 1.82 -14.13 14.32
C TYR A 15 0.77 -13.64 15.33
N PRO A 16 -0.46 -13.36 14.89
CA PRO A 16 -1.54 -12.99 15.78
C PRO A 16 -1.87 -14.16 16.73
N LYS A 17 -2.01 -13.86 18.01
CA LYS A 17 -2.31 -14.79 19.11
C LYS A 17 -3.31 -14.13 20.07
N GLU A 18 -4.35 -14.86 20.45
CA GLU A 18 -5.33 -14.41 21.45
C GLU A 18 -4.78 -14.60 22.88
N ASN A 19 -4.89 -13.58 23.73
CA ASN A 19 -4.82 -13.73 25.18
C ASN A 19 -6.25 -13.76 25.76
N ARG A 20 -6.72 -14.94 26.16
CA ARG A 20 -8.10 -15.17 26.61
C ARG A 20 -8.41 -14.53 27.96
N GLU A 21 -7.42 -14.40 28.84
CA GLU A 21 -7.64 -13.87 30.19
C GLU A 21 -7.98 -12.38 30.16
N GLU A 22 -7.27 -11.64 29.30
CA GLU A 22 -7.43 -10.19 29.15
C GLU A 22 -8.28 -9.82 27.93
N SER A 23 -8.66 -10.80 27.10
CA SER A 23 -9.38 -10.60 25.82
C SER A 23 -8.68 -9.61 24.88
N ILE A 24 -7.36 -9.69 24.80
CA ILE A 24 -6.53 -8.84 23.94
C ILE A 24 -5.86 -9.64 22.81
N LEU A 25 -5.62 -8.96 21.69
CA LEU A 25 -4.83 -9.48 20.58
C LEU A 25 -3.35 -9.21 20.81
N LEU A 26 -2.54 -10.27 20.73
CA LEU A 26 -1.09 -10.22 20.79
C LEU A 26 -0.47 -10.59 19.44
N PHE A 27 0.74 -10.12 19.20
CA PHE A 27 1.63 -10.63 18.15
C PHE A 27 2.78 -11.38 18.80
N ALA A 28 2.91 -12.68 18.51
CA ALA A 28 3.90 -13.56 19.13
C ALA A 28 4.83 -14.20 18.09
N CYS A 29 6.10 -14.34 18.44
CA CYS A 29 7.05 -15.08 17.63
C CYS A 29 6.86 -16.59 17.84
N ARG A 30 7.10 -17.40 16.80
CA ARG A 30 7.12 -18.87 16.91
C ARG A 30 8.46 -19.44 17.36
N ASN A 31 9.54 -18.67 17.19
CA ASN A 31 10.91 -19.15 17.36
C ASN A 31 11.57 -18.67 18.67
N CYS A 32 10.98 -17.68 19.35
CA CYS A 32 11.42 -17.17 20.65
C CYS A 32 10.19 -16.80 21.50
N SER A 33 10.42 -16.38 22.75
CA SER A 33 9.36 -16.01 23.70
C SER A 33 8.86 -14.57 23.55
N TYR A 34 9.33 -13.84 22.53
CA TYR A 34 8.89 -12.47 22.27
C TYR A 34 7.40 -12.40 21.90
N GLN A 35 6.70 -11.48 22.56
CA GLN A 35 5.30 -11.18 22.32
C GLN A 35 5.02 -9.69 22.60
N GLU A 36 4.09 -9.10 21.86
CA GLU A 36 3.70 -7.70 22.01
C GLU A 36 2.19 -7.52 21.82
N VAL A 37 1.64 -6.44 22.37
CA VAL A 37 0.20 -6.11 22.23
C VAL A 37 -0.06 -5.50 20.86
N ALA A 38 -1.15 -5.93 20.21
CA ALA A 38 -1.55 -5.37 18.93
C ALA A 38 -2.14 -3.95 19.10
N GLU A 39 -1.68 -3.01 18.29
CA GLU A 39 -2.21 -1.63 18.24
C GLU A 39 -3.57 -1.55 17.53
N ASP A 40 -3.82 -2.46 16.59
CA ASP A 40 -5.04 -2.55 15.78
C ASP A 40 -5.56 -4.00 15.86
N SER A 41 -6.89 -4.17 15.89
CA SER A 41 -7.55 -5.49 15.90
C SER A 41 -7.68 -6.10 14.51
N CYS A 42 -7.41 -5.33 13.45
CA CYS A 42 -7.46 -5.79 12.08
C CYS A 42 -6.24 -6.69 11.72
N VAL A 43 -6.42 -8.01 11.81
CA VAL A 43 -5.39 -8.99 11.44
C VAL A 43 -5.22 -9.10 9.93
N TYR A 44 -6.32 -9.16 9.19
CA TYR A 44 -6.34 -9.33 7.74
C TYR A 44 -7.41 -8.46 7.11
N LYS A 45 -7.05 -7.81 6.00
CA LYS A 45 -7.97 -7.05 5.17
C LYS A 45 -7.72 -7.40 3.71
N MET A 46 -8.76 -7.84 3.02
CA MET A 46 -8.74 -8.03 1.58
C MET A 46 -9.44 -6.86 0.90
N GLU A 47 -8.71 -6.08 0.12
CA GLU A 47 -9.29 -5.00 -0.67
C GLU A 47 -9.43 -5.46 -2.12
N ILE A 48 -10.66 -5.72 -2.56
CA ILE A 48 -10.95 -6.20 -3.93
C ILE A 48 -10.94 -5.02 -4.92
N ASN A 49 -11.43 -3.87 -4.49
CA ASN A 49 -11.53 -2.67 -5.30
C ASN A 49 -10.45 -1.68 -4.91
N HIS A 50 -9.34 -1.70 -5.65
CA HIS A 50 -8.29 -0.71 -5.50
C HIS A 50 -8.78 0.64 -6.03
N SER A 51 -8.70 1.68 -5.20
CA SER A 51 -9.03 3.04 -5.62
C SER A 51 -8.08 3.49 -6.76
N VAL A 52 -8.57 4.34 -7.66
CA VAL A 52 -7.77 4.91 -8.77
C VAL A 52 -6.50 5.63 -8.24
N GLY A 53 -6.55 6.11 -6.99
CA GLY A 53 -5.44 6.79 -6.32
C GLY A 53 -4.22 5.90 -6.03
N GLU A 54 -4.38 4.61 -5.74
CA GLU A 54 -3.23 3.72 -5.52
C GLU A 54 -2.46 3.44 -6.82
N ARG A 55 -3.16 3.39 -7.95
CA ARG A 55 -2.57 3.19 -9.28
C ARG A 55 -1.78 4.40 -9.77
N SER A 56 -1.97 5.57 -9.14
CA SER A 56 -1.21 6.78 -9.48
C SER A 56 0.29 6.67 -9.15
N ARG A 57 0.67 5.81 -8.18
CA ARG A 57 2.06 5.64 -7.74
C ARG A 57 2.95 4.93 -8.76
N LEU A 58 2.36 4.27 -9.76
CA LEU A 58 3.08 3.53 -10.81
C LEU A 58 3.61 4.42 -11.96
N LEU A 59 3.48 5.75 -11.84
CA LEU A 59 3.58 6.66 -12.99
C LEU A 59 4.68 7.72 -12.84
N GLN A 60 5.60 7.59 -11.88
CA GLN A 60 6.70 8.54 -11.72
C GLN A 60 7.56 8.66 -12.99
N ASP A 61 7.68 7.58 -13.76
CA ASP A 61 8.48 7.53 -14.98
C ASP A 61 7.70 7.90 -16.26
N ALA A 62 6.40 8.20 -16.16
CA ALA A 62 5.58 8.54 -17.32
C ALA A 62 6.07 9.84 -18.01
N ALA A 63 6.68 10.77 -17.26
CA ALA A 63 7.25 11.99 -17.82
C ALA A 63 8.47 11.72 -18.72
N SER A 64 9.15 10.59 -18.54
CA SER A 64 10.35 10.18 -19.28
C SER A 64 10.03 9.38 -20.55
N ASP A 65 8.82 8.82 -20.65
CA ASP A 65 8.41 8.03 -21.80
C ASP A 65 8.19 8.93 -23.04
N PRO A 66 8.99 8.78 -24.12
CA PRO A 66 8.83 9.57 -25.34
C PRO A 66 7.63 9.15 -26.19
N ALA A 67 7.04 7.97 -25.94
CA ALA A 67 5.89 7.47 -26.69
C ALA A 67 4.55 8.06 -26.21
N LEU A 68 4.53 8.70 -25.03
CA LEU A 68 3.32 9.32 -24.48
C LEU A 68 3.09 10.74 -25.05
N PRO A 69 1.83 11.13 -25.29
CA PRO A 69 1.51 12.44 -25.83
C PRO A 69 1.73 13.56 -24.80
N ARG A 70 2.21 14.70 -25.29
CA ARG A 70 2.53 15.90 -24.52
C ARG A 70 1.61 17.06 -24.91
N THR A 71 1.22 17.88 -23.95
CA THR A 71 0.44 19.11 -24.17
C THR A 71 1.10 20.29 -23.49
N ARG A 72 0.96 21.48 -24.10
CA ARG A 72 1.39 22.77 -23.51
C ARG A 72 0.24 23.66 -23.07
N ASN A 73 -0.99 23.16 -23.20
CA ASN A 73 -2.20 23.92 -22.89
C ASN A 73 -2.55 23.91 -21.40
N VAL A 74 -1.83 23.12 -20.60
CA VAL A 74 -2.02 22.97 -19.16
C VAL A 74 -0.71 23.27 -18.46
N ARG A 75 -0.76 24.07 -17.40
CA ARG A 75 0.40 24.40 -16.55
C ARG A 75 0.32 23.61 -15.25
N CYS A 76 1.46 23.16 -14.75
CA CYS A 76 1.53 22.46 -13.47
C CYS A 76 1.13 23.37 -12.31
N SER A 77 0.17 22.97 -11.46
CA SER A 77 -0.28 23.77 -10.32
C SER A 77 0.78 23.95 -9.22
N ASN A 78 1.82 23.11 -9.19
CA ASN A 78 2.89 23.16 -8.18
C ASN A 78 4.08 24.01 -8.63
N CYS A 79 4.57 23.84 -9.86
CA CYS A 79 5.79 24.51 -10.36
C CYS A 79 5.57 25.41 -11.58
N ASN A 80 4.34 25.52 -12.10
CA ASN A 80 3.95 26.33 -13.25
C ASN A 80 4.67 25.97 -14.59
N HIS A 81 5.26 24.78 -14.68
CA HIS A 81 5.87 24.28 -15.92
C HIS A 81 4.81 24.16 -17.03
N PRO A 82 5.09 24.60 -18.27
CA PRO A 82 4.11 24.70 -19.35
C PRO A 82 3.96 23.43 -20.19
N GLU A 83 4.40 22.28 -19.69
CA GLU A 83 4.32 21.00 -20.41
C GLU A 83 3.84 19.91 -19.46
N ALA A 84 2.88 19.12 -19.94
CA ALA A 84 2.33 17.98 -19.22
C ALA A 84 2.19 16.77 -20.15
N VAL A 85 2.51 15.59 -19.63
CA VAL A 85 2.21 14.29 -20.25
C VAL A 85 0.82 13.85 -19.79
N PHE A 86 0.02 13.31 -20.71
CA PHE A 86 -1.30 12.76 -20.39
C PHE A 86 -1.51 11.40 -21.07
N PHE A 87 -2.36 10.57 -20.48
CA PHE A 87 -2.73 9.28 -21.05
C PHE A 87 -4.03 8.82 -20.40
N GLN A 88 -4.72 7.91 -21.07
CA GLN A 88 -5.96 7.32 -20.57
C GLN A 88 -5.67 5.92 -20.03
N LEU A 89 -6.02 5.66 -18.77
CA LEU A 89 -6.01 4.31 -18.22
C LEU A 89 -7.20 3.54 -18.83
N ARG A 90 -6.92 2.54 -19.67
CA ARG A 90 -7.92 1.54 -20.03
C ARG A 90 -7.96 0.50 -18.93
N MET A 91 -8.98 0.58 -18.08
CA MET A 91 -9.27 -0.47 -17.11
C MET A 91 -9.93 -1.63 -17.86
N ILE A 92 -9.22 -2.75 -18.06
CA ILE A 92 -9.89 -4.04 -18.30
C ILE A 92 -10.55 -4.38 -16.97
N VAL A 93 -11.76 -3.87 -16.75
CA VAL A 93 -12.69 -4.55 -15.85
C VAL A 93 -13.07 -5.79 -16.61
N PHE A 94 -12.61 -6.96 -16.15
CA PHE A 94 -13.27 -8.20 -16.49
C PHE A 94 -14.73 -8.05 -16.02
N LEU A 95 -15.61 -7.70 -16.95
CA LEU A 95 -17.03 -8.00 -16.86
C LEU A 95 -17.12 -9.52 -16.88
N ILE A 96 -17.24 -10.11 -15.70
CA ILE A 96 -17.88 -11.42 -15.52
C ILE A 96 -19.35 -11.12 -15.22
#